data_AF-A0A844WU89-F1
#
_entry.id   AF-A0A844WU89-F1
#
_cell.length_a   1.000
_cell.length_b   1.000
_cell.length_c   1.000
_cell.angle_alpha   90.00
_cell.angle_beta   90.00
_cell.angle_gamma   90.00
#
_symmetry.space_group_name_H-M   'P 1'
#
loop_
_entity.id
_entity.type
_entity.pdbx_description
1 polymer ?
#
loop_
_entity_poly.entity_id
_entity_poly.type
_entity_poly.pdbx_seq_one_letter_code
_entity_poly.pdbx_strand_id
1 'polypeptide(L)'
;SPDIWDFYKVSKNSIFGRESDSKRQSLIERYSKIKLILIDGEVIVDTICFIPYETTTDITSLLSHWKTPEVEEYKKIFSEEKIPLGNQFEVIKFPNNDKNDLCLKEDLTDLIKVDNYFVFLTRSGYLITFSKHIEKNNGSPVTYRGFNYKIPNREFNWFGHPMLANKKIIDDMNKKCDFPADGSYYNSYFYSECDLNELGSYFGEISETLFDKKKVIYQKGEYQYNLTKKQHKEFDLEIFLNIEKNNKLIDKLSIFKEKILESAAFSQYYYIDKNFKNVWLLNYVGSDETQSIEKWRHYKIDNSGYFKLLESISCKNRNRQGVVKCHNN
;
A
#
# COMPACT_ATOMS: atom_id res chain seq x y z
N SER A 1 4.24 0.56 21.58
CA SER A 1 3.40 1.49 20.79
C SER A 1 4.26 1.99 19.65
N PRO A 2 3.79 2.02 18.40
CA PRO A 2 4.59 2.50 17.28
C PRO A 2 4.91 3.98 17.46
N ASP A 3 6.17 4.34 17.19
CA ASP A 3 6.63 5.73 17.17
C ASP A 3 6.47 6.28 15.75
N ILE A 4 5.53 7.23 15.56
CA ILE A 4 5.17 7.76 14.24
C ILE A 4 5.76 9.15 14.04
N TRP A 5 6.31 9.39 12.85
CA TRP A 5 6.98 10.61 12.44
C TRP A 5 6.38 11.08 11.12
N ASP A 6 5.90 12.32 11.09
CA ASP A 6 5.26 12.89 9.91
C ASP A 6 6.28 13.66 9.07
N PHE A 7 6.06 13.69 7.74
CA PHE A 7 6.85 14.53 6.85
C PHE A 7 6.82 15.99 7.32
N TYR A 8 8.00 16.59 7.39
CA TYR A 8 8.17 17.99 7.75
C TYR A 8 8.51 18.85 6.54
N LYS A 9 9.61 18.54 5.85
CA LYS A 9 10.10 19.34 4.71
C LYS A 9 11.19 18.65 3.91
N VAL A 10 11.50 19.23 2.74
CA VAL A 10 12.75 19.01 2.00
C VAL A 10 13.60 20.27 2.07
N SER A 11 14.91 20.11 2.27
CA SER A 11 15.86 21.23 2.35
C SER A 11 15.74 22.15 1.13
N LYS A 12 15.98 23.44 1.36
CA LYS A 12 15.88 24.46 0.30
C LYS A 12 16.97 24.29 -0.75
N ASN A 13 18.18 23.98 -0.30
CA ASN A 13 19.35 23.75 -1.15
C ASN A 13 19.73 22.26 -1.10
N SER A 14 20.56 21.80 -2.04
CA SER A 14 21.30 20.56 -1.85
C SER A 14 22.70 20.87 -1.34
N ILE A 15 23.40 19.88 -0.78
CA ILE A 15 24.81 20.02 -0.41
C ILE A 15 25.74 20.28 -1.61
N PHE A 16 25.26 20.05 -2.84
CA PHE A 16 25.97 20.38 -4.08
C PHE A 16 25.67 21.79 -4.60
N GLY A 17 24.80 22.55 -3.92
CA GLY A 17 24.48 23.94 -4.22
C GLY A 17 23.01 24.16 -4.64
N ARG A 18 22.77 25.18 -5.48
CA ARG A 18 21.44 25.45 -6.06
C ARG A 18 21.18 24.46 -7.18
N GLU A 19 20.57 23.33 -6.83
CA GLU A 19 19.94 22.44 -7.79
C GLU A 19 18.58 22.99 -8.26
N SER A 20 18.02 22.35 -9.29
CA SER A 20 16.73 22.73 -9.88
C SER A 20 15.58 22.68 -8.87
N ASP A 21 14.80 23.75 -8.78
CA ASP A 21 13.55 23.81 -8.00
C ASP A 21 12.60 22.65 -8.33
N SER A 22 12.65 22.13 -9.56
CA SER A 22 11.82 20.99 -9.98
C SER A 22 12.16 19.68 -9.25
N LYS A 23 13.43 19.44 -8.92
CA LYS A 23 13.86 18.22 -8.22
C LYS A 23 13.40 18.26 -6.77
N ARG A 24 13.59 19.41 -6.12
CA ARG A 24 13.10 19.65 -4.75
C ARG A 24 11.59 19.50 -4.67
N GLN A 25 10.85 20.09 -5.61
CA GLN A 25 9.39 19.99 -5.66
C GLN A 25 8.92 18.54 -5.83
N SER A 26 9.58 17.78 -6.71
CA SER A 26 9.30 16.34 -6.88
C SER A 26 9.52 15.53 -5.59
N LEU A 27 10.58 15.84 -4.82
CA LEU A 27 10.82 15.21 -3.51
C LEU A 27 9.72 15.58 -2.50
N ILE A 28 9.31 16.85 -2.44
CA ILE A 28 8.22 17.28 -1.54
C ILE A 28 6.93 16.54 -1.88
N GLU A 29 6.56 16.50 -3.16
CA GLU A 29 5.34 15.83 -3.61
C GLU A 29 5.34 14.35 -3.24
N ARG A 30 6.47 13.67 -3.46
CA ARG A 30 6.65 12.25 -3.17
C ARG A 30 6.56 11.95 -1.67
N TYR A 31 7.27 12.71 -0.84
CA TYR A 31 7.43 12.37 0.59
C TYR A 31 6.39 13.04 1.51
N SER A 32 5.65 14.05 1.04
CA SER A 32 4.69 14.81 1.86
C SER A 32 3.55 14.00 2.49
N LYS A 33 3.26 12.84 1.91
CA LYS A 33 2.21 11.91 2.37
C LYS A 33 2.76 10.72 3.15
N ILE A 34 4.09 10.54 3.15
CA ILE A 34 4.79 9.42 3.78
C ILE A 34 4.90 9.65 5.29
N LYS A 35 4.94 8.55 6.04
CA LYS A 35 5.23 8.53 7.48
C LYS A 35 6.37 7.57 7.77
N LEU A 36 7.20 7.90 8.76
CA LEU A 36 8.20 6.97 9.29
C LEU A 36 7.72 6.41 10.60
N ILE A 37 7.83 5.10 10.71
CA ILE A 37 7.19 4.39 11.80
C ILE A 37 8.21 3.42 12.36
N LEU A 38 8.57 3.63 13.61
CA LEU A 38 9.49 2.77 14.31
C LEU A 38 8.68 1.77 15.15
N ILE A 39 8.84 0.48 14.84
CA ILE A 39 8.19 -0.63 15.55
C ILE A 39 9.11 -1.86 15.52
N ASP A 40 9.24 -2.55 16.65
CA ASP A 40 9.94 -3.84 16.78
C ASP A 40 11.33 -3.89 16.12
N GLY A 41 12.12 -2.83 16.29
CA GLY A 41 13.48 -2.74 15.75
C GLY A 41 13.56 -2.50 14.24
N GLU A 42 12.48 -2.06 13.60
CA GLU A 42 12.42 -1.68 12.19
C GLU A 42 11.89 -0.25 11.99
N VAL A 43 12.50 0.50 11.06
CA VAL A 43 11.91 1.73 10.51
C VAL A 43 11.13 1.38 9.25
N ILE A 44 9.82 1.58 9.30
CA ILE A 44 8.92 1.43 8.18
C ILE A 44 8.78 2.79 7.51
N VAL A 45 9.17 2.85 6.23
CA VAL A 45 9.01 4.02 5.36
C VAL A 45 7.72 3.87 4.56
N ASP A 46 6.58 3.92 5.25
CA ASP A 46 5.22 3.70 4.71
C ASP A 46 5.16 2.73 3.50
N THR A 47 4.68 3.18 2.33
CA THR A 47 4.55 2.38 1.10
C THR A 47 5.86 2.11 0.35
N ILE A 48 7.02 2.53 0.89
CA ILE A 48 8.30 2.53 0.17
C ILE A 48 9.13 1.30 0.56
N CYS A 49 9.57 1.19 1.82
CA CYS A 49 10.46 0.11 2.23
C CYS A 49 10.46 -0.13 3.75
N PHE A 50 11.14 -1.19 4.16
CA PHE A 50 11.40 -1.56 5.55
C PHE A 50 12.92 -1.55 5.80
N ILE A 51 13.35 -0.91 6.88
CA ILE A 51 14.76 -0.78 7.22
C ILE A 51 14.98 -1.42 8.60
N PRO A 52 15.82 -2.46 8.73
CA PRO A 52 16.11 -3.05 10.03
C PRO A 52 16.92 -2.07 10.89
N TYR A 53 16.28 -1.40 11.82
CA TYR A 53 16.84 -0.29 12.62
C TYR A 53 17.91 -0.79 13.58
N GLU A 54 17.61 -1.77 14.41
CA GLU A 54 18.50 -2.16 15.51
C GLU A 54 19.82 -2.76 15.05
N THR A 55 19.86 -3.41 13.89
CA THR A 55 21.05 -4.08 13.37
C THR A 55 21.88 -3.24 12.40
N THR A 56 21.37 -2.09 11.96
CA THR A 56 22.05 -1.20 10.98
C THR A 56 22.30 0.22 11.49
N THR A 57 21.92 0.48 12.74
CA THR A 57 22.19 1.76 13.41
C THR A 57 23.60 1.79 13.97
N ASP A 58 24.36 2.79 13.53
CA ASP A 58 25.67 3.14 14.06
C ASP A 58 25.61 4.56 14.67
N ILE A 59 26.18 4.73 15.86
CA ILE A 59 26.50 6.08 16.38
C ILE A 59 27.85 6.49 15.78
N THR A 60 27.87 7.55 14.99
CA THR A 60 29.06 8.01 14.26
C THR A 60 29.32 9.50 14.53
N SER A 61 30.54 9.95 14.22
CA SER A 61 30.92 11.36 14.22
C SER A 61 30.85 11.95 12.81
N LEU A 62 30.77 13.29 12.72
CA LEU A 62 30.75 14.00 11.44
C LEU A 62 31.91 13.61 10.51
N LEU A 63 33.14 13.59 11.03
CA LEU A 63 34.35 13.30 10.26
C LEU A 63 34.53 11.81 9.92
N SER A 64 33.85 10.91 10.64
CA SER A 64 33.86 9.48 10.31
C SER A 64 32.79 9.11 9.30
N HIS A 65 31.71 9.89 9.20
CA HIS A 65 30.64 9.63 8.24
C HIS A 65 30.87 10.31 6.89
N TRP A 66 31.31 11.57 6.88
CA TRP A 66 31.53 12.34 5.65
C TRP A 66 32.99 12.79 5.50
N LYS A 67 33.44 12.96 4.26
CA LYS A 67 34.78 13.48 3.97
C LYS A 67 34.77 15.01 3.92
N THR A 68 35.90 15.64 4.10
CA THR A 68 36.05 17.07 3.77
C THR A 68 36.09 17.22 2.23
N PRO A 69 35.31 18.12 1.60
CA PRO A 69 34.54 19.22 2.18
C PRO A 69 33.06 18.94 2.51
N GLU A 70 32.52 17.75 2.24
CA GLU A 70 31.10 17.38 2.46
C GLU A 70 30.64 17.68 3.89
N VAL A 71 31.49 17.45 4.89
CA VAL A 71 31.22 17.78 6.30
C VAL A 71 30.77 19.22 6.49
N GLU A 72 31.42 20.17 5.81
CA GLU A 72 31.10 21.59 5.98
C GLU A 72 29.79 21.96 5.28
N GLU A 73 29.49 21.35 4.13
CA GLU A 73 28.21 21.55 3.44
C GLU A 73 27.04 20.93 4.22
N TYR A 74 27.21 19.72 4.78
CA TYR A 74 26.19 19.11 5.65
C TYR A 74 25.97 19.92 6.93
N LYS A 75 27.03 20.39 7.60
CA LYS A 75 26.85 21.30 8.75
C LYS A 75 26.08 22.56 8.38
N LYS A 76 26.42 23.17 7.24
CA LYS A 76 25.78 24.38 6.75
C LYS A 76 24.31 24.16 6.46
N ILE A 77 23.95 23.13 5.70
CA ILE A 77 22.55 22.87 5.34
C ILE A 77 21.70 22.48 6.56
N PHE A 78 22.22 21.67 7.49
CA PHE A 78 21.50 21.34 8.73
C PHE A 78 21.27 22.59 9.58
N SER A 79 22.26 23.49 9.64
CA SER A 79 22.14 24.79 10.32
C SER A 79 21.11 25.72 9.64
N GLU A 80 21.16 25.85 8.31
CA GLU A 80 20.19 26.63 7.52
C GLU A 80 18.75 26.12 7.72
N GLU A 81 18.60 24.80 7.80
CA GLU A 81 17.32 24.14 8.03
C GLU A 81 16.92 24.08 9.51
N LYS A 82 17.73 24.62 10.43
CA LYS A 82 17.49 24.63 11.88
C LYS A 82 17.30 23.22 12.47
N ILE A 83 18.03 22.24 11.97
CA ILE A 83 18.07 20.87 12.49
C ILE A 83 19.37 20.72 13.30
N PRO A 84 19.30 20.43 14.61
CA PRO A 84 20.45 20.47 15.51
C PRO A 84 21.39 19.27 15.33
N LEU A 85 22.21 19.28 14.29
CA LEU A 85 23.18 18.21 14.05
C LEU A 85 24.32 18.25 15.08
N GLY A 86 24.30 17.30 16.02
CA GLY A 86 25.35 17.12 17.01
C GLY A 86 26.67 16.64 16.42
N ASN A 87 27.72 16.66 17.26
CA ASN A 87 29.04 16.11 16.89
C ASN A 87 29.02 14.59 16.68
N GLN A 88 28.05 13.92 17.30
CA GLN A 88 27.72 12.52 17.10
C GLN A 88 26.22 12.39 16.83
N PHE A 89 25.86 11.44 15.98
CA PHE A 89 24.49 11.18 15.57
C PHE A 89 24.31 9.72 15.20
N GLU A 90 23.06 9.25 15.29
CA GLU A 90 22.67 7.91 14.85
C GLU A 90 22.49 7.90 13.33
N VAL A 91 23.18 7.00 12.65
CA VAL A 91 23.04 6.74 11.22
C VAL A 91 22.55 5.32 11.03
N ILE A 92 21.45 5.19 10.31
CA ILE A 92 20.91 3.91 9.87
C ILE A 92 21.33 3.75 8.42
N LYS A 93 22.23 2.81 8.17
CA LYS A 93 22.66 2.48 6.81
C LYS A 93 21.65 1.54 6.20
N PHE A 94 21.30 1.75 4.93
CA PHE A 94 20.55 0.73 4.22
C PHE A 94 21.43 -0.50 4.05
N PRO A 95 20.99 -1.70 4.51
CA PRO A 95 21.75 -2.91 4.29
C PRO A 95 21.94 -3.10 2.78
N ASN A 96 23.11 -3.58 2.39
CA ASN A 96 23.55 -3.77 1.00
C ASN A 96 22.80 -4.94 0.32
N ASN A 97 21.48 -5.02 0.47
CA ASN A 97 20.67 -6.13 -0.01
C ASN A 97 19.89 -5.72 -1.25
N ASP A 98 20.45 -6.14 -2.38
CA ASP A 98 19.91 -6.13 -3.72
C ASP A 98 19.58 -4.77 -4.35
N LYS A 99 19.95 -4.62 -5.63
CA LYS A 99 19.56 -3.50 -6.52
C LYS A 99 18.04 -3.33 -6.68
N ASN A 100 17.26 -4.17 -6.00
CA ASN A 100 15.81 -4.17 -6.03
C ASN A 100 15.15 -3.48 -4.84
N ASP A 101 15.89 -3.08 -3.80
CA ASP A 101 15.34 -2.28 -2.69
C ASP A 101 14.74 -0.97 -3.22
N LEU A 102 13.45 -0.78 -2.94
CA LEU A 102 12.69 0.39 -3.33
C LEU A 102 13.30 1.68 -2.73
N CYS A 103 13.85 1.64 -1.51
CA CYS A 103 14.48 2.82 -0.92
C CYS A 103 15.76 3.26 -1.67
N LEU A 104 16.54 2.32 -2.18
CA LEU A 104 17.71 2.61 -3.02
C LEU A 104 17.32 3.07 -4.44
N LYS A 105 16.20 2.54 -4.99
CA LYS A 105 15.62 3.02 -6.25
C LYS A 105 15.10 4.46 -6.12
N GLU A 106 14.68 4.83 -4.93
CA GLU A 106 14.19 6.16 -4.56
C GLU A 106 15.30 7.18 -4.26
N ASP A 107 16.55 6.83 -4.59
CA ASP A 107 17.73 7.70 -4.50
C ASP A 107 18.11 8.09 -3.05
N LEU A 108 17.67 7.32 -2.06
CA LEU A 108 18.03 7.50 -0.65
C LEU A 108 19.36 6.80 -0.33
N THR A 109 20.22 7.42 0.46
CA THR A 109 21.54 6.86 0.82
C THR A 109 21.67 6.45 2.28
N ASP A 110 21.25 7.31 3.20
CA ASP A 110 21.30 7.04 4.63
C ASP A 110 20.09 7.70 5.31
N LEU A 111 19.72 7.18 6.47
CA LEU A 111 18.75 7.79 7.36
C LEU A 111 19.44 8.20 8.67
N ILE A 112 19.39 9.49 8.96
CA ILE A 112 19.98 10.09 10.16
C ILE A 112 18.88 10.35 11.18
N LYS A 113 19.11 9.98 12.44
CA LYS A 113 18.24 10.35 13.56
C LYS A 113 18.94 11.35 14.44
N VAL A 114 18.30 12.50 14.64
CA VAL A 114 18.80 13.62 15.44
C VAL A 114 17.63 14.19 16.23
N ASP A 115 17.66 14.04 17.56
CA ASP A 115 16.61 14.47 18.47
C ASP A 115 15.21 14.01 18.03
N ASN A 116 14.33 14.98 17.71
CA ASN A 116 12.97 14.78 17.22
C ASN A 116 12.90 14.85 15.69
N TYR A 117 14.02 14.63 14.99
CA TYR A 117 14.06 14.50 13.53
C TYR A 117 14.62 13.16 13.04
N PHE A 118 13.98 12.65 11.98
CA PHE A 118 14.54 11.68 11.06
C PHE A 118 14.83 12.40 9.74
N VAL A 119 16.03 12.23 9.20
CA VAL A 119 16.50 12.94 8.01
C VAL A 119 17.07 11.94 7.02
N PHE A 120 16.39 11.72 5.90
CA PHE A 120 17.00 10.99 4.79
C PHE A 120 17.95 11.89 4.03
N LEU A 121 19.09 11.30 3.67
CA LEU A 121 20.01 11.83 2.69
C LEU A 121 19.63 11.28 1.31
N THR A 122 19.61 12.13 0.29
CA THR A 122 19.48 11.69 -1.11
C THR A 122 20.81 11.72 -1.83
N ARG A 123 20.98 10.94 -2.91
CA ARG A 123 22.20 11.04 -3.75
C ARG A 123 22.33 12.40 -4.45
N SER A 124 21.21 13.09 -4.64
CA SER A 124 21.16 14.49 -5.09
C SER A 124 21.48 15.51 -3.99
N GLY A 125 21.84 15.05 -2.78
CA GLY A 125 22.31 15.91 -1.70
C GLY A 125 21.23 16.72 -0.99
N TYR A 126 19.95 16.42 -1.22
CA TYR A 126 18.83 17.01 -0.49
C TYR A 126 18.62 16.28 0.84
N LEU A 127 18.05 17.00 1.81
CA LEU A 127 17.60 16.43 3.08
C LEU A 127 16.08 16.33 3.08
N ILE A 128 15.55 15.12 3.30
CA ILE A 128 14.11 14.91 3.50
C ILE A 128 13.89 14.69 5.00
N THR A 129 13.20 15.62 5.64
CA THR A 129 13.04 15.66 7.10
C THR A 129 11.65 15.20 7.51
N PHE A 130 11.60 14.34 8.52
CA PHE A 130 10.42 13.89 9.26
C PHE A 130 10.59 14.30 10.71
N SER A 131 9.50 14.64 11.39
CA SER A 131 9.56 15.13 12.77
C SER A 131 8.57 14.43 13.69
N LYS A 132 8.99 14.18 14.92
CA LYS A 132 8.12 13.73 16.01
C LYS A 132 7.39 14.97 16.56
N HIS A 133 6.09 15.10 16.27
CA HIS A 133 5.20 16.18 16.70
C HIS A 133 5.38 17.56 16.04
N ILE A 134 4.70 17.75 14.91
CA ILE A 134 4.21 19.08 14.53
C ILE A 134 2.69 19.00 14.43
N GLU A 135 1.99 19.64 15.36
CA GLU A 135 0.60 20.03 15.15
C GLU A 135 0.56 20.82 13.83
N LYS A 136 0.03 20.22 12.77
CA LYS A 136 -0.13 20.92 11.49
C LYS A 136 -0.97 22.17 11.74
N ASN A 137 -0.36 23.34 11.57
CA ASN A 137 -1.08 24.58 11.30
C ASN A 137 -2.06 24.33 10.15
N ASN A 138 -3.35 24.43 10.47
CA ASN A 138 -4.51 24.61 9.61
C ASN A 138 -4.31 24.33 8.11
N GLY A 139 -4.55 23.09 7.71
CA GLY A 139 -4.58 22.67 6.32
C GLY A 139 -5.22 21.29 6.17
N SER A 140 -6.53 21.23 6.42
CA SER A 140 -7.44 20.08 6.28
C SER A 140 -7.23 18.91 7.27
N PRO A 141 -8.32 18.38 7.86
CA PRO A 141 -8.25 17.12 8.58
C PRO A 141 -7.97 16.04 7.54
N VAL A 142 -6.72 15.55 7.49
CA VAL A 142 -6.45 14.25 6.91
C VAL A 142 -7.21 13.27 7.78
N THR A 143 -8.41 12.90 7.32
CA THR A 143 -9.12 11.75 7.84
C THR A 143 -8.18 10.58 7.69
N TYR A 144 -7.70 10.07 8.82
CA TYR A 144 -6.93 8.85 8.93
C TYR A 144 -7.71 7.73 8.25
N ARG A 145 -7.44 7.50 6.96
CA ARG A 145 -7.78 6.26 6.27
C ARG A 145 -6.74 5.27 6.76
N GLY A 146 -7.15 4.36 7.64
CA GLY A 146 -6.28 3.37 8.23
C GLY A 146 -5.60 2.54 7.14
N PHE A 147 -4.37 2.93 6.80
CA PHE A 147 -3.42 2.05 6.17
C PHE A 147 -3.03 1.03 7.22
N ASN A 148 -3.38 -0.21 6.94
CA ASN A 148 -2.88 -1.34 7.67
C ASN A 148 -1.41 -1.48 7.33
N TYR A 149 -0.55 -1.14 8.27
CA TYR A 149 0.77 -1.72 8.32
C TYR A 149 0.70 -3.21 7.98
N LYS A 150 1.56 -3.66 7.08
CA LYS A 150 2.22 -4.94 7.31
C LYS A 150 2.99 -4.77 8.62
N ILE A 151 2.30 -4.96 9.74
CA ILE A 151 2.91 -5.34 10.98
C ILE A 151 3.59 -6.68 10.64
N PRO A 152 4.90 -6.85 10.83
CA PRO A 152 5.47 -8.18 10.83
C PRO A 152 4.70 -8.93 11.92
N ASN A 153 3.82 -9.86 11.53
CA ASN A 153 2.76 -10.53 12.32
C ASN A 153 1.31 -10.04 12.17
N ARG A 154 0.94 -9.34 11.09
CA ARG A 154 -0.48 -9.38 10.68
C ARG A 154 -0.73 -10.74 10.05
N GLU A 155 -1.23 -11.67 10.84
CA GLU A 155 -1.64 -12.98 10.34
C GLU A 155 -2.47 -12.79 9.07
N PHE A 156 -2.05 -13.47 8.01
CA PHE A 156 -2.78 -13.49 6.75
C PHE A 156 -4.25 -13.81 7.06
N ASN A 157 -5.14 -12.90 6.65
CA ASN A 157 -6.55 -12.99 6.97
C ASN A 157 -7.31 -13.65 5.81
N TRP A 158 -8.17 -14.63 6.06
CA TRP A 158 -9.04 -15.24 5.03
C TRP A 158 -10.32 -14.45 4.74
N PHE A 159 -10.51 -13.33 5.43
CA PHE A 159 -11.69 -12.48 5.30
C PHE A 159 -11.60 -11.46 4.17
N GLY A 160 -10.47 -11.28 3.49
CA GLY A 160 -10.34 -10.24 2.46
C GLY A 160 -10.15 -8.83 3.03
N HIS A 161 -10.20 -7.81 2.17
CA HIS A 161 -9.89 -6.43 2.57
C HIS A 161 -11.15 -5.60 2.90
N PRO A 162 -11.28 -5.04 4.13
CA PRO A 162 -12.51 -4.38 4.59
C PRO A 162 -12.89 -3.12 3.81
N MET A 163 -11.94 -2.53 3.07
CA MET A 163 -12.19 -1.41 2.17
C MET A 163 -13.31 -1.70 1.17
N LEU A 164 -13.48 -2.95 0.75
CA LEU A 164 -14.51 -3.34 -0.21
C LEU A 164 -15.94 -3.15 0.31
N ALA A 165 -16.14 -3.02 1.63
CA ALA A 165 -17.45 -2.68 2.18
C ALA A 165 -17.85 -1.20 1.94
N ASN A 166 -16.89 -0.33 1.61
CA ASN A 166 -17.15 1.08 1.32
C ASN A 166 -17.46 1.27 -0.17
N LYS A 167 -18.75 1.41 -0.53
CA LYS A 167 -19.18 1.60 -1.92
C LYS A 167 -18.56 2.79 -2.65
N LYS A 168 -18.05 3.81 -1.93
CA LYS A 168 -17.34 4.95 -2.55
C LYS A 168 -16.06 4.52 -3.27
N ILE A 169 -15.55 3.33 -2.97
CA ILE A 169 -14.37 2.77 -3.63
C ILE A 169 -14.55 2.63 -5.15
N ILE A 170 -15.79 2.45 -5.62
CA ILE A 170 -16.11 2.31 -7.04
C ILE A 170 -15.80 3.61 -7.79
N ASP A 171 -16.28 4.73 -7.25
CA ASP A 171 -16.04 6.05 -7.83
C ASP A 171 -14.59 6.48 -7.66
N ASP A 172 -13.99 6.23 -6.48
CA ASP A 172 -12.60 6.54 -6.20
C ASP A 172 -11.66 5.79 -7.17
N MET A 173 -11.83 4.48 -7.34
CA MET A 173 -10.99 3.69 -8.26
C MET A 173 -11.24 4.04 -9.72
N ASN A 174 -12.49 4.15 -10.17
CA ASN A 174 -12.76 4.50 -11.57
C ASN A 174 -12.24 5.90 -11.96
N LYS A 175 -12.09 6.79 -10.98
CA LYS A 175 -11.53 8.13 -11.17
C LYS A 175 -10.00 8.17 -11.04
N LYS A 176 -9.43 7.46 -10.07
CA LYS A 176 -8.01 7.58 -9.66
C LYS A 176 -7.10 6.49 -10.21
N CYS A 177 -7.65 5.35 -10.60
CA CYS A 177 -6.93 4.20 -11.14
C CYS A 177 -7.01 4.15 -12.67
N ASP A 178 -6.64 5.25 -13.33
CA ASP A 178 -6.69 5.39 -14.79
C ASP A 178 -5.28 5.53 -15.35
N PHE A 179 -4.65 4.40 -15.61
CA PHE A 179 -3.26 4.35 -16.07
C PHE A 179 -3.13 3.49 -17.33
N PRO A 180 -2.21 3.84 -18.26
CA PRO A 180 -1.86 2.97 -19.37
C PRO A 180 -1.25 1.66 -18.87
N ALA A 181 -1.58 0.53 -19.51
CA ALA A 181 -1.06 -0.80 -19.15
C ALA A 181 0.43 -1.00 -19.54
N ASP A 182 1.04 -0.04 -20.24
CA ASP A 182 2.41 -0.09 -20.74
C ASP A 182 3.50 0.07 -19.66
N GLY A 183 3.10 0.17 -18.39
CA GLY A 183 4.02 0.31 -17.26
C GLY A 183 4.66 1.69 -17.11
N SER A 184 4.32 2.66 -17.97
CA SER A 184 4.79 4.06 -17.84
C SER A 184 4.30 4.75 -16.55
N TYR A 185 3.35 4.13 -15.85
CA TYR A 185 2.61 4.69 -14.72
C TYR A 185 3.37 4.70 -13.38
N TYR A 186 4.45 3.94 -13.20
CA TYR A 186 5.24 3.96 -11.95
C TYR A 186 5.80 5.37 -11.65
N ASN A 187 5.86 6.23 -12.67
CA ASN A 187 6.28 7.63 -12.57
C ASN A 187 5.11 8.63 -12.47
N SER A 188 3.86 8.17 -12.41
CA SER A 188 2.68 9.04 -12.39
C SER A 188 2.30 9.50 -10.98
N TYR A 189 1.91 10.77 -10.86
CA TYR A 189 1.52 11.44 -9.61
C TYR A 189 0.38 10.75 -8.84
N PHE A 190 -0.43 9.91 -9.51
CA PHE A 190 -1.62 9.29 -8.92
C PHE A 190 -1.43 7.81 -8.54
N TYR A 191 -0.26 7.21 -8.78
CA TYR A 191 -0.03 5.77 -8.52
C TYR A 191 -0.29 5.40 -7.06
N SER A 192 0.15 6.23 -6.11
CA SER A 192 -0.08 6.03 -4.67
C SER A 192 -1.51 6.36 -4.21
N GLU A 193 -2.34 6.94 -5.09
CA GLU A 193 -3.75 7.25 -4.80
C GLU A 193 -4.71 6.16 -5.29
N CYS A 194 -4.19 5.12 -5.96
CA CYS A 194 -4.97 4.00 -6.46
C CYS A 194 -4.99 2.83 -5.47
N ASP A 195 -6.14 2.65 -4.83
CA ASP A 195 -6.43 1.59 -3.87
C ASP A 195 -6.34 0.15 -4.47
N LEU A 196 -6.23 0.02 -5.80
CA LEU A 196 -6.10 -1.29 -6.47
C LEU A 196 -4.74 -1.95 -6.16
N ASN A 197 -3.68 -1.17 -5.93
CA ASN A 197 -2.36 -1.70 -5.59
C ASN A 197 -2.38 -2.45 -4.24
N GLU A 198 -3.11 -1.91 -3.26
CA GLU A 198 -3.28 -2.56 -1.95
C GLU A 198 -3.99 -3.91 -2.10
N LEU A 199 -5.04 -3.97 -2.93
CA LEU A 199 -5.72 -5.22 -3.24
C LEU A 199 -4.79 -6.19 -3.97
N GLY A 200 -4.11 -5.76 -5.05
CA GLY A 200 -3.17 -6.60 -5.79
C GLY A 200 -2.11 -7.24 -4.87
N SER A 201 -1.54 -6.45 -3.97
CA SER A 201 -0.54 -6.94 -3.00
C SER A 201 -1.10 -7.99 -2.05
N TYR A 202 -2.27 -7.75 -1.47
CA TYR A 202 -2.91 -8.68 -0.53
C TYR A 202 -3.34 -9.99 -1.22
N PHE A 203 -3.85 -9.91 -2.45
CA PHE A 203 -4.35 -11.08 -3.18
C PHE A 203 -3.27 -11.85 -3.95
N GLY A 204 -2.13 -11.24 -4.25
CA GLY A 204 -0.94 -11.96 -4.75
C GLY A 204 -0.48 -13.03 -3.76
N GLU A 205 -0.58 -12.78 -2.44
CA GLU A 205 -0.25 -13.78 -1.42
C GLU A 205 -1.21 -15.00 -1.49
N ILE A 206 -2.50 -14.77 -1.80
CA ILE A 206 -3.55 -15.80 -1.89
C ILE A 206 -3.31 -16.78 -3.04
N SER A 207 -2.83 -16.30 -4.19
CA SER A 207 -2.67 -17.11 -5.38
C SER A 207 -1.47 -18.07 -5.27
N GLU A 208 -0.36 -17.61 -4.69
CA GLU A 208 0.94 -18.29 -4.79
C GLU A 208 1.07 -19.55 -3.92
N THR A 209 0.61 -19.60 -2.66
CA THR A 209 1.00 -20.73 -1.77
C THR A 209 0.07 -21.07 -0.58
N LEU A 210 -1.10 -20.44 -0.46
CA LEU A 210 -1.77 -20.35 0.85
C LEU A 210 -2.60 -21.59 1.29
N PHE A 211 -3.14 -22.40 0.38
CA PHE A 211 -3.77 -23.71 0.69
C PHE A 211 -3.97 -24.57 -0.57
N ASP A 212 -3.92 -25.91 -0.41
CA ASP A 212 -3.94 -26.85 -1.55
C ASP A 212 -5.31 -26.97 -2.25
N LYS A 213 -6.37 -27.31 -1.49
CA LYS A 213 -7.68 -27.62 -2.09
C LYS A 213 -8.87 -27.10 -1.30
N LYS A 214 -8.89 -27.32 0.01
CA LYS A 214 -9.97 -26.89 0.91
C LYS A 214 -9.38 -26.34 2.21
N LYS A 215 -9.91 -25.23 2.70
CA LYS A 215 -9.55 -24.63 3.98
C LYS A 215 -10.82 -24.27 4.75
N VAL A 216 -10.96 -24.77 5.97
CA VAL A 216 -12.04 -24.33 6.88
C VAL A 216 -11.62 -23.01 7.49
N ILE A 217 -12.49 -22.00 7.39
CA ILE A 217 -12.19 -20.64 7.89
C ILE A 217 -13.08 -20.25 9.08
N TYR A 218 -14.23 -20.92 9.26
CA TYR A 218 -15.11 -20.72 10.41
C TYR A 218 -16.13 -21.84 10.58
N GLN A 219 -16.56 -22.05 11.82
CA GLN A 219 -17.59 -23.00 12.18
C GLN A 219 -18.50 -22.41 13.26
N LYS A 220 -19.81 -22.58 13.10
CA LYS A 220 -20.82 -22.14 14.06
C LYS A 220 -21.95 -23.17 14.15
N GLY A 221 -21.93 -23.98 15.19
CA GLY A 221 -22.88 -25.09 15.34
C GLY A 221 -22.76 -26.06 14.16
N GLU A 222 -23.90 -26.35 13.51
CA GLU A 222 -23.97 -27.23 12.33
C GLU A 222 -23.41 -26.61 11.04
N TYR A 223 -23.17 -25.29 11.02
CA TYR A 223 -22.70 -24.57 9.84
C TYR A 223 -21.17 -24.50 9.80
N GLN A 224 -20.61 -24.76 8.63
CA GLN A 224 -19.19 -24.70 8.36
C GLN A 224 -18.93 -23.86 7.10
N TYR A 225 -18.00 -22.91 7.21
CA TYR A 225 -17.60 -22.03 6.12
C TYR A 225 -16.20 -22.42 5.68
N ASN A 226 -16.06 -22.74 4.40
CA ASN A 226 -14.80 -23.21 3.87
C ASN A 226 -14.50 -22.62 2.50
N LEU A 227 -13.22 -22.45 2.23
CA LEU A 227 -12.69 -22.02 0.95
C LEU A 227 -12.30 -23.24 0.13
N THR A 228 -12.62 -23.24 -1.15
CA THR A 228 -12.10 -24.24 -2.10
C THR A 228 -11.44 -23.58 -3.29
N LYS A 229 -10.25 -24.06 -3.63
CA LYS A 229 -9.43 -23.59 -4.75
C LYS A 229 -9.70 -24.42 -6.01
N LYS A 230 -9.83 -23.78 -7.16
CA LYS A 230 -9.92 -24.44 -8.47
C LYS A 230 -9.03 -23.74 -9.47
N GLN A 231 -7.99 -24.45 -9.93
CA GLN A 231 -7.17 -24.03 -11.06
C GLN A 231 -7.77 -24.60 -12.34
N HIS A 232 -8.05 -23.74 -13.32
CA HIS A 232 -8.56 -24.14 -14.63
C HIS A 232 -7.44 -24.22 -15.68
N LYS A 233 -6.52 -23.25 -15.67
CA LYS A 233 -5.34 -23.11 -16.55
C LYS A 233 -4.24 -22.38 -15.79
N GLU A 234 -3.04 -22.28 -16.36
CA GLU A 234 -1.88 -21.61 -15.75
C GLU A 234 -2.21 -20.21 -15.18
N PHE A 235 -3.06 -19.43 -15.86
CA PHE A 235 -3.49 -18.09 -15.43
C PHE A 235 -5.00 -17.97 -15.23
N ASP A 236 -5.68 -19.03 -14.78
CA ASP A 236 -7.12 -19.01 -14.48
C ASP A 236 -7.37 -19.72 -13.13
N LEU A 237 -7.44 -18.92 -12.08
CA LEU A 237 -7.61 -19.34 -10.69
C LEU A 237 -8.94 -18.83 -10.14
N GLU A 238 -9.70 -19.70 -9.48
CA GLU A 238 -10.95 -19.34 -8.81
C GLU A 238 -11.00 -19.92 -7.38
N ILE A 239 -11.46 -19.11 -6.42
CA ILE A 239 -11.70 -19.53 -5.03
C ILE A 239 -13.17 -19.31 -4.70
N PHE A 240 -13.79 -20.34 -4.15
CA PHE A 240 -15.17 -20.33 -3.70
C PHE A 240 -15.25 -20.30 -2.18
N LEU A 241 -16.16 -19.48 -1.64
CA LEU A 241 -16.66 -19.60 -0.28
C LEU A 241 -17.87 -20.55 -0.30
N ASN A 242 -17.74 -21.69 0.37
CA ASN A 242 -18.79 -22.67 0.54
C ASN A 242 -19.40 -22.56 1.94
N ILE A 243 -20.71 -22.71 2.02
CA ILE A 243 -21.46 -22.86 3.26
C ILE A 243 -21.97 -24.29 3.30
N GLU A 244 -21.51 -25.06 4.28
CA GLU A 244 -21.92 -26.43 4.53
C GLU A 244 -22.75 -26.50 5.81
N LYS A 245 -23.78 -27.36 5.83
CA LYS A 245 -24.51 -27.74 7.04
C LYS A 245 -24.52 -29.25 7.15
N ASN A 246 -24.08 -29.78 8.28
CA ASN A 246 -23.97 -31.23 8.49
C ASN A 246 -23.19 -31.92 7.35
N ASN A 247 -22.05 -31.34 6.95
CA ASN A 247 -21.18 -31.77 5.85
C ASN A 247 -21.84 -31.81 4.45
N LYS A 248 -23.02 -31.20 4.28
CA LYS A 248 -23.67 -31.03 2.98
C LYS A 248 -23.55 -29.58 2.53
N LEU A 249 -23.14 -29.37 1.29
CA LEU A 249 -23.10 -28.04 0.67
C LEU A 249 -24.53 -27.46 0.61
N ILE A 250 -24.71 -26.29 1.20
CA ILE A 250 -25.95 -25.50 1.08
C ILE A 250 -25.86 -24.58 -0.12
N ASP A 251 -24.79 -23.78 -0.17
CA ASP A 251 -24.57 -22.76 -1.17
C ASP A 251 -23.07 -22.48 -1.34
N LYS A 252 -22.71 -21.88 -2.48
CA LYS A 252 -21.34 -21.47 -2.80
C LYS A 252 -21.32 -20.15 -3.55
N LEU A 253 -20.30 -19.35 -3.28
CA LEU A 253 -20.05 -18.09 -3.97
C LEU A 253 -18.61 -18.04 -4.48
N SER A 254 -18.42 -17.73 -5.76
CA SER A 254 -17.09 -17.38 -6.28
C SER A 254 -16.69 -16.04 -5.69
N ILE A 255 -15.67 -16.03 -4.85
CA ILE A 255 -15.25 -14.83 -4.10
C ILE A 255 -13.94 -14.26 -4.63
N PHE A 256 -13.04 -15.08 -5.15
CA PHE A 256 -11.85 -14.63 -5.83
C PHE A 256 -11.74 -15.28 -7.19
N LYS A 257 -11.34 -14.50 -8.18
CA LYS A 257 -11.09 -14.98 -9.53
C LYS A 257 -9.99 -14.16 -10.17
N GLU A 258 -8.99 -14.82 -10.69
CA GLU A 258 -7.93 -14.20 -11.47
C GLU A 258 -7.86 -14.91 -12.81
N LYS A 259 -8.01 -14.13 -13.88
CA LYS A 259 -7.93 -14.65 -15.24
C LYS A 259 -7.17 -13.68 -16.12
N ILE A 260 -6.02 -14.12 -16.63
CA ILE A 260 -5.21 -13.35 -17.57
C ILE A 260 -5.42 -13.92 -18.97
N LEU A 261 -5.90 -13.07 -19.88
CA LEU A 261 -6.04 -13.33 -21.31
C LEU A 261 -5.10 -12.40 -22.08
N GLU A 262 -4.84 -12.74 -23.34
CA GLU A 262 -3.94 -11.95 -24.21
C GLU A 262 -4.32 -10.47 -24.33
N SER A 263 -5.60 -10.12 -24.21
CA SER A 263 -6.11 -8.75 -24.37
C SER A 263 -6.67 -8.12 -23.09
N ALA A 264 -6.75 -8.88 -21.98
CA ALA A 264 -7.33 -8.38 -20.73
C ALA A 264 -6.99 -9.25 -19.52
N ALA A 265 -6.79 -8.60 -18.39
CA ALA A 265 -6.74 -9.19 -17.06
C ALA A 265 -8.06 -8.94 -16.32
N PHE A 266 -8.64 -10.01 -15.79
CA PHE A 266 -9.85 -9.98 -14.97
C PHE A 266 -9.47 -10.38 -13.56
N SER A 267 -9.81 -9.53 -12.59
CA SER A 267 -9.60 -9.80 -11.17
C SER A 267 -10.90 -9.61 -10.40
N GLN A 268 -11.18 -10.53 -9.49
CA GLN A 268 -12.27 -10.41 -8.53
C GLN A 268 -11.70 -10.49 -7.12
N TYR A 269 -11.95 -9.45 -6.33
CA TYR A 269 -11.54 -9.33 -4.94
C TYR A 269 -12.75 -9.49 -4.01
N TYR A 270 -12.52 -9.93 -2.78
CA TYR A 270 -13.59 -10.11 -1.79
C TYR A 270 -13.29 -9.53 -0.41
N TYR A 271 -14.37 -9.32 0.34
CA TYR A 271 -14.35 -9.14 1.78
C TYR A 271 -15.53 -9.89 2.41
N ILE A 272 -15.29 -10.64 3.47
CA ILE A 272 -16.27 -11.37 4.28
C ILE A 272 -16.24 -10.72 5.67
N ASP A 273 -17.38 -10.27 6.18
CA ASP A 273 -17.36 -9.71 7.53
C ASP A 273 -17.05 -10.79 8.58
N LYS A 274 -16.45 -10.37 9.69
CA LYS A 274 -16.11 -11.24 10.83
C LYS A 274 -17.28 -12.05 11.41
N ASN A 275 -18.51 -11.63 11.11
CA ASN A 275 -19.74 -12.25 11.60
C ASN A 275 -20.34 -13.28 10.62
N PHE A 276 -19.75 -13.45 9.43
CA PHE A 276 -20.28 -14.29 8.35
C PHE A 276 -21.73 -13.96 7.99
N LYS A 277 -22.06 -12.67 7.98
CA LYS A 277 -23.36 -12.12 7.58
C LYS A 277 -23.28 -11.42 6.24
N ASN A 278 -22.13 -10.88 5.86
CA ASN A 278 -21.99 -10.06 4.67
C ASN A 278 -20.74 -10.45 3.86
N VAL A 279 -20.87 -10.40 2.54
CA VAL A 279 -19.78 -10.59 1.60
C VAL A 279 -19.83 -9.50 0.55
N TRP A 280 -18.71 -8.86 0.28
CA TRP A 280 -18.55 -7.87 -0.78
C TRP A 280 -17.61 -8.40 -1.84
N LEU A 281 -17.97 -8.20 -3.10
CA LEU A 281 -17.17 -8.57 -4.25
C LEU A 281 -16.90 -7.34 -5.10
N LEU A 282 -15.67 -7.20 -5.57
CA LEU A 282 -15.24 -6.16 -6.50
C LEU A 282 -14.61 -6.82 -7.72
N ASN A 283 -15.21 -6.62 -8.88
CA ASN A 283 -14.73 -7.07 -10.18
C ASN A 283 -14.01 -5.92 -10.88
N TYR A 284 -12.77 -6.18 -11.25
CA TYR A 284 -11.88 -5.27 -11.95
C TYR A 284 -11.50 -5.89 -13.30
N VAL A 285 -11.49 -5.05 -14.34
CA VAL A 285 -11.02 -5.41 -15.68
C VAL A 285 -9.95 -4.42 -16.09
N GLY A 286 -8.75 -4.93 -16.37
CA GLY A 286 -7.66 -4.20 -16.98
C GLY A 286 -7.42 -4.72 -18.40
N SER A 287 -7.44 -3.83 -19.39
CA SER A 287 -7.01 -4.09 -20.76
C SER A 287 -6.00 -3.03 -21.18
N ASP A 288 -5.41 -3.22 -22.35
CA ASP A 288 -4.45 -2.26 -22.93
C ASP A 288 -5.04 -0.84 -23.09
N GLU A 289 -6.37 -0.73 -23.19
CA GLU A 289 -7.08 0.53 -23.41
C GLU A 289 -7.77 1.07 -22.16
N THR A 290 -8.12 0.21 -21.19
CA THR A 290 -8.99 0.62 -20.08
C THR A 290 -8.70 -0.15 -18.80
N GLN A 291 -8.70 0.57 -17.68
CA GLN A 291 -8.68 0.00 -16.34
C GLN A 291 -9.92 0.52 -15.60
N SER A 292 -10.80 -0.37 -15.16
CA SER A 292 -11.99 0.06 -14.43
C SER A 292 -12.61 -1.05 -13.58
N ILE A 293 -13.33 -0.62 -12.54
CA ILE A 293 -14.27 -1.45 -11.82
C ILE A 293 -15.44 -1.74 -12.75
N GLU A 294 -15.62 -3.00 -13.12
CA GLU A 294 -16.76 -3.46 -13.90
C GLU A 294 -17.98 -3.66 -13.00
N LYS A 295 -17.79 -4.26 -11.83
CA LYS A 295 -18.90 -4.64 -10.95
C LYS A 295 -18.51 -4.59 -9.48
N TRP A 296 -19.43 -4.15 -8.64
CA TRP A 296 -19.36 -4.32 -7.19
C TRP A 296 -20.66 -4.97 -6.71
N ARG A 297 -20.57 -5.90 -5.76
CA ARG A 297 -21.73 -6.64 -5.25
C ARG A 297 -21.64 -6.79 -3.75
N HIS A 298 -22.76 -6.59 -3.07
CA HIS A 298 -22.93 -6.87 -1.65
C HIS A 298 -23.93 -8.00 -1.47
N TYR A 299 -23.49 -9.11 -0.91
CA TYR A 299 -24.29 -10.25 -0.53
C TYR A 299 -24.50 -10.29 0.98
N LYS A 300 -25.68 -10.71 1.40
CA LYS A 300 -25.98 -11.13 2.77
C LYS A 300 -26.11 -12.64 2.83
N ILE A 301 -25.53 -13.25 3.85
CA ILE A 301 -25.79 -14.64 4.20
C ILE A 301 -27.04 -14.65 5.07
N ASP A 302 -28.11 -15.28 4.59
CA ASP A 302 -29.34 -15.38 5.35
C ASP A 302 -29.25 -16.44 6.46
N ASN A 303 -30.29 -16.52 7.29
CA ASN A 303 -30.31 -17.46 8.42
C ASN A 303 -30.35 -18.94 7.99
N SER A 304 -30.71 -19.22 6.73
CA SER A 304 -30.65 -20.57 6.15
C SER A 304 -29.27 -20.93 5.60
N GLY A 305 -28.37 -19.95 5.45
CA GLY A 305 -27.03 -20.15 4.91
C GLY A 305 -26.93 -19.96 3.39
N TYR A 306 -27.87 -19.24 2.78
CA TYR A 306 -27.82 -18.89 1.36
C TYR A 306 -27.29 -17.47 1.15
N PHE A 307 -26.57 -17.27 0.05
CA PHE A 307 -26.11 -15.94 -0.36
C PHE A 307 -27.23 -15.20 -1.09
N LYS A 308 -27.66 -14.07 -0.53
CA LYS A 308 -28.64 -13.17 -1.13
C LYS A 308 -27.97 -11.87 -1.55
N LEU A 309 -27.99 -11.57 -2.85
CA LEU A 309 -27.54 -10.26 -3.35
C LEU A 309 -28.45 -9.16 -2.78
N LEU A 310 -27.86 -8.17 -2.13
CA LEU A 310 -28.55 -7.01 -1.56
C LEU A 310 -28.44 -5.78 -2.47
N GLU A 311 -27.25 -5.52 -2.96
CA GLU A 311 -26.97 -4.37 -3.81
C GLU A 311 -25.92 -4.77 -4.84
N SER A 312 -26.06 -4.25 -6.05
CA SER A 312 -25.02 -4.34 -7.06
C SER A 312 -24.83 -3.03 -7.78
N ILE A 313 -23.59 -2.76 -8.15
CA ILE A 313 -23.23 -1.63 -9.00
C ILE A 313 -22.52 -2.22 -10.20
N SER A 314 -22.99 -1.86 -11.39
CA SER A 314 -22.36 -2.26 -12.65
C SER A 314 -21.94 -1.01 -13.40
N CYS A 315 -20.68 -0.95 -13.78
CA CYS A 315 -20.12 0.17 -14.53
C CYS A 315 -19.91 -0.23 -15.99
N LYS A 316 -20.25 0.68 -16.89
CA LYS A 316 -19.97 0.53 -18.32
C LYS A 316 -18.52 0.86 -18.59
N ASN A 317 -17.99 0.26 -19.64
CA ASN A 317 -16.69 0.62 -20.18
C ASN A 317 -16.60 2.13 -20.40
N ARG A 318 -15.39 2.62 -20.19
CA ARG A 318 -15.03 4.02 -20.35
C ARG A 318 -15.39 4.50 -21.75
N ASN A 319 -16.12 5.62 -21.84
CA ASN A 319 -16.49 6.18 -23.14
C ASN A 319 -15.30 6.91 -23.79
N ARG A 320 -15.44 7.38 -25.03
CA ARG A 320 -14.41 8.17 -25.76
C ARG A 320 -13.97 9.46 -25.07
N GLN A 321 -14.69 9.89 -24.02
CA GLN A 321 -14.39 11.09 -23.23
C GLN A 321 -13.70 10.74 -21.89
N GLY A 322 -13.33 9.47 -21.67
CA GLY A 322 -12.68 9.05 -20.42
C GLY A 322 -13.63 8.88 -19.23
N VAL A 323 -14.95 8.84 -19.45
CA VAL A 323 -15.93 8.78 -18.35
C VAL A 323 -16.47 7.37 -18.17
N VAL A 324 -16.38 6.85 -16.95
CA VAL A 324 -17.05 5.61 -16.52
C VAL A 324 -18.43 5.94 -15.97
N LYS A 325 -19.46 5.23 -16.41
CA LYS A 325 -20.83 5.38 -15.91
C LYS A 325 -21.25 4.13 -15.14
N CYS A 326 -21.57 4.30 -13.87
CA CYS A 326 -22.03 3.23 -12.99
C CYS A 326 -23.54 3.31 -12.73
N HIS A 327 -24.17 2.15 -12.60
CA HIS A 327 -25.60 1.99 -12.36
C HIS A 327 -25.82 1.06 -11.18
N ASN A 328 -26.66 1.49 -10.23
CA ASN A 328 -27.11 0.64 -9.13
C ASN A 328 -28.23 -0.28 -9.61
N ASN A 329 -28.16 -1.56 -9.30
CA ASN A 329 -29.20 -2.57 -9.57
C ASN A 329 -29.55 -3.36 -8.33
#